data_AF-A0A0D2GHC9-F1
#
_entry.id   AF-A0A0D2GHC9-F1
#
_cell.length_a   1.000
_cell.length_b   1.000
_cell.length_c   1.000
_cell.angle_alpha   90.00
_cell.angle_beta   90.00
_cell.angle_gamma   90.00
#
_symmetry.space_group_name_H-M   'P 1'
#
loop_
_entity.id
_entity.type
_entity.pdbx_description
1 polymer ?
#
loop_
_entity_poly.entity_id
_entity_poly.type
_entity_poly.pdbx_seq_one_letter_code
_entity_poly.pdbx_strand_id
1 'polypeptide(L)'
;MSVHMYPCPEFYHDIPDCLRPTPQQENVPHPIEIDFLAFPKLRDALIDRPEIYQTQKRAFERNFASCLRLQWPGAKSLLIMNDEGEIGLDPAFEAFAENIDHWVLIDQWHDAYPTLNEFVSRVEIWAVS
;
A
#
# COMPACT_ATOMS: atom_id res chain seq x y z
N MET A 1 6.52 12.40 -3.12
CA MET A 1 6.40 11.36 -4.17
C MET A 1 6.30 11.97 -5.58
N SER A 2 7.39 11.91 -6.37
CA SER A 2 7.42 12.33 -7.78
C SER A 2 7.23 11.10 -8.66
N VAL A 3 6.06 10.93 -9.29
CA VAL A 3 5.86 9.78 -10.20
C VAL A 3 6.55 10.08 -11.53
N HIS A 4 7.76 9.57 -11.71
CA HIS A 4 8.51 9.70 -12.95
C HIS A 4 8.00 8.70 -14.00
N MET A 5 7.51 9.20 -15.14
CA MET A 5 6.91 8.38 -16.22
C MET A 5 7.92 7.60 -17.07
N TYR A 6 9.22 7.76 -16.85
CA TYR A 6 10.27 7.07 -17.59
C TYR A 6 11.08 6.20 -16.62
N PRO A 7 11.24 4.88 -16.90
CA PRO A 7 12.14 4.05 -16.13
C PRO A 7 13.57 4.55 -16.33
N CYS A 8 14.08 5.23 -15.31
CA CYS A 8 15.48 5.60 -15.17
C CYS A 8 15.98 4.82 -13.95
N PRO A 9 17.06 4.02 -14.07
CA PRO A 9 17.63 3.28 -12.92
C PRO A 9 17.83 4.16 -11.69
N GLU A 10 18.11 5.44 -11.89
CA GLU A 10 18.29 6.47 -10.88
C GLU A 10 17.04 6.68 -10.01
N PHE A 11 15.83 6.59 -10.58
CA PHE A 11 14.56 6.79 -9.87
C PHE A 11 13.98 5.48 -9.30
N TYR A 12 14.55 4.32 -9.63
CA TYR A 12 14.09 3.05 -9.05
C TYR A 12 14.23 3.04 -7.52
N HIS A 13 15.27 3.70 -7.01
CA HIS A 13 15.49 3.87 -5.58
C HIS A 13 14.45 4.77 -4.92
N ASP A 14 13.79 5.66 -5.67
CA ASP A 14 12.73 6.54 -5.16
C ASP A 14 11.38 5.81 -5.03
N ILE A 15 11.28 4.59 -5.58
CA ILE A 15 10.08 3.76 -5.39
C ILE A 15 10.14 3.19 -3.96
N PRO A 16 9.09 3.40 -3.15
CA PRO A 16 9.00 2.80 -1.83
C PRO A 16 9.14 1.28 -1.90
N ASP A 17 9.85 0.68 -0.95
CA ASP A 17 10.12 -0.77 -0.91
C ASP A 17 8.85 -1.60 -1.06
N CYS A 18 7.73 -1.13 -0.50
CA CYS A 18 6.43 -1.76 -0.55
C CYS A 18 5.80 -1.81 -1.94
N LEU A 19 6.20 -0.92 -2.84
CA LEU A 19 5.69 -0.82 -4.22
C LEU A 19 6.64 -1.40 -5.27
N ARG A 20 7.89 -1.70 -4.92
CA ARG A 20 8.83 -2.35 -5.86
C ARG A 20 8.30 -3.72 -6.30
N PRO A 21 8.53 -4.16 -7.56
CA PRO A 21 8.11 -5.48 -8.02
C PRO A 21 8.73 -6.61 -7.20
N THR A 22 7.93 -7.64 -6.89
CA THR A 22 8.45 -8.92 -6.39
C THR A 22 8.94 -9.79 -7.54
N PRO A 23 9.77 -10.82 -7.29
CA PRO A 23 10.13 -11.80 -8.32
C PRO A 23 8.92 -12.47 -8.98
N GLN A 24 7.79 -12.65 -8.26
CA GLN A 24 6.57 -13.18 -8.86
C GLN A 24 5.97 -12.21 -9.88
N GLN A 25 5.91 -10.91 -9.56
CA GLN A 25 5.45 -9.88 -10.50
C GLN A 25 6.35 -9.81 -11.75
N GLU A 26 7.66 -9.97 -11.60
CA GLU A 26 8.60 -9.92 -12.73
C GLU A 26 8.48 -11.12 -13.69
N ASN A 27 8.05 -12.28 -13.20
CA ASN A 27 8.15 -13.55 -13.94
C ASN A 27 6.80 -14.18 -14.30
N VAL A 28 5.70 -13.76 -13.69
CA VAL A 28 4.38 -14.38 -13.89
C VAL A 28 3.41 -13.37 -14.50
N PRO A 29 2.74 -13.66 -15.63
CA PRO A 29 1.70 -12.78 -16.16
C PRO A 29 0.55 -12.59 -15.17
N HIS A 30 0.21 -11.33 -14.88
CA HIS A 30 -0.83 -10.98 -13.93
C HIS A 30 -1.53 -9.67 -14.33
N PRO A 31 -2.71 -9.35 -13.77
CA PRO A 31 -3.34 -8.05 -13.98
C PRO A 31 -2.48 -6.92 -13.39
N ILE A 32 -2.17 -5.90 -14.20
CA ILE A 32 -1.32 -4.76 -13.82
C ILE A 32 -1.80 -4.03 -12.57
N GLU A 33 -3.08 -4.10 -12.25
CA GLU A 33 -3.65 -3.46 -11.07
C GLU A 33 -3.14 -4.06 -9.75
N ILE A 34 -2.65 -5.32 -9.77
CA ILE A 34 -2.02 -5.94 -8.60
C ILE A 34 -0.75 -5.18 -8.20
N ASP A 35 -0.03 -4.56 -9.14
CA ASP A 35 1.21 -3.83 -8.85
C ASP A 35 1.01 -2.66 -7.88
N PHE A 36 -0.20 -2.10 -7.83
CA PHE A 36 -0.56 -0.94 -7.02
C PHE A 36 -1.07 -1.30 -5.61
N LEU A 37 -1.10 -2.59 -5.25
CA LEU A 37 -1.41 -3.01 -3.89
C LEU A 37 -0.15 -2.88 -3.02
N ALA A 38 -0.24 -2.11 -1.94
CA ALA A 38 0.92 -1.80 -1.11
C ALA A 38 1.56 -3.02 -0.40
N PHE A 39 0.86 -4.15 -0.27
CA PHE A 39 1.32 -5.33 0.46
C PHE A 39 1.98 -6.36 -0.49
N PRO A 40 3.32 -6.54 -0.48
CA PRO A 40 3.99 -7.42 -1.44
C PRO A 40 3.50 -8.87 -1.38
N LYS A 41 3.33 -9.42 -0.17
CA LYS A 41 2.84 -10.79 0.02
C LYS A 41 1.40 -10.98 -0.47
N LEU A 42 0.57 -9.93 -0.41
CA LEU A 42 -0.79 -9.98 -0.96
C LEU A 42 -0.73 -10.08 -2.48
N ARG A 43 0.17 -9.32 -3.12
CA ARG A 43 0.36 -9.37 -4.58
C ARG A 43 0.74 -10.78 -5.02
N ASP A 44 1.75 -11.36 -4.36
CA ASP A 44 2.22 -12.72 -4.57
C ASP A 44 1.07 -13.75 -4.43
N ALA A 45 0.28 -13.65 -3.36
CA ALA A 45 -0.86 -14.54 -3.13
C ALA A 45 -1.96 -14.42 -4.21
N LEU A 46 -2.21 -13.21 -4.74
CA LEU A 46 -3.18 -13.00 -5.82
C LEU A 46 -2.67 -13.46 -7.19
N ILE A 47 -1.35 -13.45 -7.40
CA ILE A 47 -0.71 -14.03 -8.59
C ILE A 47 -0.84 -15.55 -8.57
N ASP A 48 -0.62 -16.19 -7.41
CA ASP A 48 -0.75 -17.64 -7.25
C ASP A 48 -2.21 -18.11 -7.30
N ARG A 49 -3.15 -17.24 -6.94
CA ARG A 49 -4.59 -17.53 -6.81
C ARG A 49 -5.44 -16.51 -7.58
N PRO A 50 -5.30 -16.44 -8.91
CA PRO A 50 -5.91 -15.40 -9.74
C PRO A 50 -7.44 -15.38 -9.64
N GLU A 51 -8.09 -16.50 -9.32
CA GLU A 51 -9.54 -16.61 -9.19
C GLU A 51 -10.12 -15.71 -8.09
N ILE A 52 -9.38 -15.45 -7.01
CA ILE A 52 -9.82 -14.59 -5.91
C ILE A 52 -10.03 -13.16 -6.40
N TYR A 53 -9.14 -12.69 -7.27
CA TYR A 53 -9.15 -11.33 -7.77
C TYR A 53 -9.94 -11.18 -9.06
N GLN A 54 -9.76 -12.07 -10.04
CA GLN A 54 -10.32 -11.92 -11.38
C GLN A 54 -11.85 -12.08 -11.43
N THR A 55 -12.43 -12.90 -10.55
CA THR A 55 -13.89 -13.15 -10.55
C THR A 55 -14.69 -11.92 -10.15
N GLN A 56 -14.14 -11.06 -9.28
CA GLN A 56 -14.82 -9.85 -8.77
C GLN A 56 -13.88 -8.65 -8.65
N LYS A 57 -13.01 -8.45 -9.66
CA LYS A 57 -11.94 -7.43 -9.70
C LYS A 57 -12.35 -6.06 -9.13
N ARG A 58 -13.39 -5.44 -9.69
CA ARG A 58 -13.85 -4.10 -9.26
C ARG A 58 -14.34 -4.07 -7.80
N ALA A 59 -14.94 -5.16 -7.32
CA ALA A 59 -15.40 -5.23 -5.94
C ALA A 59 -14.22 -5.39 -4.97
N PHE A 60 -13.23 -6.20 -5.35
CA PHE A 60 -11.97 -6.35 -4.61
C PHE A 60 -11.25 -5.01 -4.48
N GLU A 61 -10.99 -4.33 -5.60
CA GLU A 61 -10.29 -3.03 -5.63
C GLU A 61 -11.01 -1.99 -4.78
N ARG A 62 -12.34 -1.89 -4.92
CA ARG A 62 -13.15 -0.95 -4.13
C ARG A 62 -13.06 -1.27 -2.63
N ASN A 63 -13.16 -2.55 -2.26
CA ASN A 63 -13.09 -2.95 -0.86
C ASN A 63 -11.69 -2.63 -0.29
N PHE A 64 -10.62 -3.05 -0.98
CA PHE A 64 -9.24 -2.75 -0.62
C PHE A 64 -9.01 -1.25 -0.41
N ALA A 65 -9.33 -0.43 -1.41
CA ALA A 65 -9.16 1.02 -1.32
C ALA A 65 -10.00 1.66 -0.20
N SER A 66 -11.24 1.18 0.02
CA SER A 66 -12.10 1.72 1.08
C SER A 66 -11.65 1.31 2.49
N CYS A 67 -10.92 0.21 2.62
CA CYS A 67 -10.53 -0.39 3.89
C CYS A 67 -9.09 -0.08 4.30
N LEU A 68 -8.24 0.35 3.36
CA LEU A 68 -6.84 0.66 3.60
C LEU A 68 -6.69 1.90 4.49
N ARG A 69 -5.89 1.82 5.56
CA ARG A 69 -5.63 2.90 6.51
C ARG A 69 -4.15 3.01 6.76
N LEU A 70 -3.65 4.24 6.79
CA LEU A 70 -2.33 4.55 7.33
C LEU A 70 -2.49 4.87 8.83
N GLN A 71 -1.70 4.24 9.68
CA GLN A 71 -1.70 4.45 11.13
C GLN A 71 -0.95 5.72 11.56
N TRP A 72 -1.13 6.82 10.81
CA TRP A 72 -0.46 8.08 11.09
C TRP A 72 -0.92 8.67 12.44
N PRO A 73 -0.01 9.11 13.32
CA PRO A 73 -0.39 9.76 14.57
C PRO A 73 -1.12 11.08 14.32
N GLY A 74 -2.41 11.15 14.67
CA GLY A 74 -3.26 12.33 14.37
C GLY A 74 -2.80 13.65 14.99
N ALA A 75 -1.86 13.64 15.93
CA ALA A 75 -1.27 14.86 16.51
C ALA A 75 -0.19 15.50 15.61
N LYS A 76 0.29 14.82 14.57
CA LYS A 76 1.33 15.30 13.66
C LYS A 76 0.73 15.87 12.37
N SER A 77 1.29 16.98 11.90
CA SER A 77 0.89 17.57 10.62
C SER A 77 1.34 16.68 9.45
N LEU A 78 0.52 16.62 8.41
CA LEU A 78 0.87 15.99 7.13
C LEU A 78 1.66 16.94 6.23
N LEU A 79 1.49 18.24 6.45
CA LEU A 79 2.04 19.31 5.63
C LEU A 79 2.91 20.21 6.49
N ILE A 80 4.01 20.66 5.90
CA ILE A 80 4.90 21.67 6.49
C ILE A 80 5.08 22.81 5.49
N MET A 81 5.34 24.00 6.03
CA MET A 81 5.79 25.15 5.22
C MET A 81 7.31 25.23 5.36
N ASN A 82 8.03 25.25 4.24
CA ASN A 82 9.47 25.45 4.25
C ASN A 82 9.84 26.94 4.50
N ASP A 83 11.12 27.24 4.68
CA ASP A 83 11.61 28.60 4.93
C ASP A 83 11.33 29.57 3.77
N GLU A 84 11.03 29.05 2.58
CA GLU A 84 10.67 29.81 1.38
C GLU A 84 9.16 30.11 1.30
N GLY A 85 8.37 29.61 2.27
CA GLY A 85 6.93 29.79 2.33
C GLY A 85 6.13 28.79 1.49
N GLU A 86 6.77 27.76 0.94
CA GLU A 86 6.13 26.73 0.13
C GLU A 86 5.57 25.62 1.03
N ILE A 87 4.37 25.14 0.70
CA ILE A 87 3.72 24.04 1.42
C ILE A 87 4.08 22.72 0.74
N GLY A 88 4.71 21.83 1.50
CA GLY A 88 5.07 20.48 1.07
C GLY A 88 4.58 19.41 2.04
N LEU A 89 4.74 18.15 1.66
CA LEU A 89 4.55 17.04 2.59
C LEU A 89 5.64 17.07 3.66
N ASP A 90 5.26 16.76 4.90
CA ASP A 90 6.24 16.53 5.97
C ASP A 90 7.12 15.32 5.57
N PRO A 91 8.45 15.45 5.48
CA PRO A 91 9.33 14.29 5.23
C PRO A 91 9.12 13.15 6.23
N ALA A 92 8.71 13.46 7.47
CA ALA A 92 8.36 12.44 8.46
C ALA A 92 7.05 11.72 8.12
N PHE A 93 6.11 12.40 7.46
CA PHE A 93 4.91 11.77 6.92
C PHE A 93 5.25 10.90 5.71
N GLU A 94 6.06 11.38 4.77
CA GLU A 94 6.49 10.59 3.60
C GLU A 94 7.18 9.29 4.05
N ALA A 95 8.21 9.39 4.90
CA ALA A 95 8.91 8.22 5.42
C ALA A 95 7.99 7.24 6.17
N PHE A 96 6.96 7.74 6.86
CA PHE A 96 5.97 6.91 7.54
C PHE A 96 4.98 6.26 6.57
N ALA A 97 4.54 6.97 5.54
CA ALA A 97 3.65 6.45 4.51
C ALA A 97 4.36 5.44 3.58
N GLU A 98 5.67 5.51 3.43
CA GLU A 98 6.45 4.57 2.62
C GLU A 98 6.67 3.21 3.29
N ASN A 99 6.61 3.16 4.62
CA ASN A 99 6.73 1.91 5.37
C ASN A 99 5.40 1.14 5.40
N ILE A 100 5.40 -0.05 4.80
CA ILE A 100 4.22 -0.93 4.75
C ILE A 100 3.71 -1.35 6.13
N ASP A 101 4.59 -1.40 7.14
CA ASP A 101 4.22 -1.78 8.51
C ASP A 101 3.28 -0.77 9.18
N HIS A 102 3.13 0.43 8.59
CA HIS A 102 2.20 1.45 9.05
C HIS A 102 0.85 1.43 8.33
N TRP A 103 0.68 0.58 7.33
CA TRP A 103 -0.58 0.40 6.62
C TRP A 103 -1.30 -0.84 7.13
N VAL A 104 -2.60 -0.69 7.30
CA VAL A 104 -3.49 -1.73 7.80
C VAL A 104 -4.79 -1.76 7.02
N LEU A 105 -5.49 -2.88 7.08
CA LEU A 105 -6.86 -3.00 6.60
C LEU A 105 -7.81 -3.10 7.81
N ILE A 106 -8.99 -2.49 7.68
CA ILE A 106 -10.05 -2.61 8.69
C ILE A 106 -10.76 -3.97 8.60
N ASP A 107 -11.47 -4.35 9.66
CA ASP A 107 -12.14 -5.65 9.81
C ASP A 107 -13.01 -6.04 8.62
N GLN A 108 -13.71 -5.08 7.99
CA GLN A 108 -14.54 -5.33 6.81
C GLN A 108 -13.79 -6.03 5.67
N TRP A 109 -12.50 -5.73 5.46
CA TRP A 109 -11.71 -6.39 4.43
C TRP A 109 -11.36 -7.82 4.84
N HIS A 110 -10.98 -8.02 6.11
CA HIS A 110 -10.63 -9.33 6.66
C HIS A 110 -11.82 -10.30 6.67
N ASP A 111 -13.02 -9.78 6.91
CA ASP A 111 -14.26 -10.55 6.86
C ASP A 111 -14.63 -10.93 5.42
N ALA A 112 -14.32 -10.05 4.45
CA ALA A 112 -14.58 -10.30 3.03
C ALA A 112 -13.57 -11.27 2.39
N TYR A 113 -12.32 -11.25 2.84
CA TYR A 113 -11.21 -12.03 2.27
C TYR A 113 -10.42 -12.81 3.34
N PRO A 114 -11.07 -13.70 4.11
CA PRO A 114 -10.44 -14.36 5.25
C PRO A 114 -9.24 -15.24 4.86
N THR A 115 -9.22 -15.74 3.62
CA THR A 115 -8.12 -16.55 3.06
C THR A 115 -6.88 -15.74 2.71
N LEU A 116 -6.92 -14.40 2.82
CA LEU A 116 -5.80 -13.50 2.55
C LEU A 116 -5.27 -12.81 3.83
N ASN A 117 -5.82 -13.14 5.00
CA ASN A 117 -5.53 -12.45 6.25
C ASN A 117 -4.06 -12.48 6.67
N GLU A 118 -3.31 -13.51 6.30
CA GLU A 118 -1.89 -13.64 6.66
C GLU A 118 -0.96 -12.74 5.82
N PHE A 119 -1.47 -12.14 4.74
CA PHE A 119 -0.68 -11.33 3.81
C PHE A 119 -0.80 -9.82 4.04
N VAL A 120 -1.63 -9.40 4.99
CA VAL A 120 -1.92 -8.00 5.29
C VAL A 120 -2.01 -7.73 6.79
N SER A 121 -1.69 -6.51 7.20
CA SER A 121 -1.80 -6.09 8.60
C SER A 121 -3.24 -5.67 8.94
N ARG A 122 -3.68 -5.98 10.16
CA ARG A 122 -4.98 -5.54 10.71
C ARG A 122 -4.79 -4.28 11.56
N VAL A 123 -5.80 -3.41 11.63
CA VAL A 123 -5.84 -2.37 12.66
C VAL A 123 -5.75 -3.02 14.03
N GLU A 124 -4.63 -2.83 14.73
CA GLU A 124 -4.60 -3.04 16.16
C GLU A 124 -5.40 -1.89 16.79
N ILE A 125 -6.53 -2.22 17.42
CA ILE A 125 -7.21 -1.28 18.30
C ILE A 125 -6.21 -1.03 19.43
N TRP A 126 -5.50 0.10 19.39
CA TRP A 126 -4.79 0.58 20.56
C TRP A 126 -5.82 0.63 21.67
N ALA A 127 -5.73 -0.29 22.64
CA ALA A 127 -6.47 -0.17 23.87
C ALA A 127 -6.13 1.23 24.39
N VAL A 128 -7.14 2.09 24.47
CA VAL A 128 -7.00 3.39 25.13
C VAL A 128 -6.61 3.06 26.57
N SER A 129 -5.31 3.15 26.85
CA SER A 129 -4.77 3.11 28.21
C SER A 129 -4.82 4.50 28.81
#